data_AF-A0A2H0Q286-F1
#
_entry.id   AF-A0A2H0Q286-F1
#
_cell.length_a   1.000
_cell.length_b   1.000
_cell.length_c   1.000
_cell.angle_alpha   90.00
_cell.angle_beta   90.00
_cell.angle_gamma   90.00
#
_symmetry.space_group_name_H-M   'P 1'
#
loop_
_entity.id
_entity.type
_entity.pdbx_description
1 polymer ?
#
loop_
_entity_poly.entity_id
_entity_poly.type
_entity_poly.pdbx_seq_one_letter_code
_entity_poly.pdbx_strand_id
1 'polypeptide(L)'
;MSFLMLIIPFLYSEKIWARSLKATADKLAQETSHIGLGVALFGLGLAGIYFMLGKQDAATKMTQALMGVLILVLSPSIISFIKGLA
;
A
#
# COMPACT_ATOMS: atom_id res chain seq x y z
N MET A 1 -36.61 -24.35 18.60
CA MET A 1 -35.18 -24.45 19.00
C MET A 1 -34.24 -24.72 17.82
N SER A 2 -34.65 -25.51 16.81
CA SER A 2 -33.78 -25.87 15.67
C SER A 2 -33.37 -24.72 14.72
N PHE A 3 -34.20 -23.68 14.56
CA PHE A 3 -33.89 -22.57 13.65
C PHE A 3 -32.71 -21.70 14.15
N LEU A 4 -32.60 -21.48 15.47
CA LEU A 4 -31.48 -20.74 16.07
C LEU A 4 -30.15 -21.50 15.95
N MET A 5 -30.17 -22.84 15.99
CA MET A 5 -28.97 -23.66 15.79
C MET A 5 -28.41 -23.58 14.35
N LEU A 6 -29.25 -23.28 13.36
CA LEU A 6 -28.85 -23.14 11.96
C LEU A 6 -28.20 -21.78 11.64
N ILE A 7 -28.56 -20.73 12.39
CA ILE A 7 -28.08 -19.35 12.17
C ILE A 7 -26.66 -19.13 12.74
N ILE A 8 -26.34 -19.77 13.88
CA ILE A 8 -25.04 -19.66 14.54
C ILE A 8 -23.85 -20.04 13.63
N PRO A 9 -23.85 -21.19 12.92
CA PRO A 9 -22.73 -21.54 12.04
C PRO A 9 -22.59 -20.60 10.84
N PHE A 10 -23.70 -20.02 10.37
CA PHE A 10 -23.70 -19.08 9.24
C PHE A 10 -23.00 -17.76 9.61
N LEU A 11 -23.31 -17.21 10.79
CA LEU A 11 -22.65 -16.02 11.35
C LEU A 11 -21.17 -16.25 11.65
N TYR A 12 -20.78 -17.46 12.06
CA TYR A 12 -19.37 -17.79 12.28
C TYR A 12 -18.60 -17.96 10.96
N SER A 13 -19.24 -18.50 9.92
CA SER A 13 -18.64 -18.64 8.59
C SER A 13 -18.29 -17.29 7.97
N GLU A 14 -19.17 -16.29 8.08
CA GLU A 14 -18.91 -14.93 7.60
C GLU A 14 -17.71 -14.28 8.30
N LYS A 15 -17.57 -14.48 9.61
CA LYS A 15 -16.41 -13.96 10.36
C LYS A 15 -15.10 -14.62 9.93
N ILE A 16 -15.12 -15.90 9.57
CA ILE A 16 -13.94 -16.64 9.09
C ILE A 16 -13.52 -16.13 7.70
N TRP A 17 -14.48 -15.95 6.79
CA TRP A 17 -14.24 -15.39 5.46
C TRP A 17 -13.78 -13.93 5.50
N ALA A 18 -14.36 -13.11 6.37
CA ALA A 18 -13.92 -11.73 6.56
C ALA A 18 -12.47 -11.66 7.11
N ARG A 19 -12.09 -12.61 7.97
CA ARG A 19 -10.74 -12.70 8.52
C ARG A 19 -9.73 -13.19 7.49
N SER A 20 -10.11 -14.14 6.62
CA SER A 20 -9.24 -14.62 5.54
C SER A 20 -9.04 -13.55 4.46
N LEU A 21 -10.08 -12.82 4.08
CA LEU A 21 -9.99 -11.68 3.16
C LEU A 21 -9.12 -10.56 3.72
N LYS A 22 -9.29 -10.22 5.01
CA LYS A 22 -8.43 -9.24 5.68
C LYS A 22 -6.97 -9.68 5.68
N ALA A 23 -6.68 -10.95 6.00
CA ALA A 23 -5.32 -11.47 6.02
C ALA A 23 -4.67 -11.46 4.61
N THR A 24 -5.43 -11.80 3.57
CA THR A 24 -4.96 -11.72 2.18
C THR A 24 -4.71 -10.28 1.75
N ALA A 25 -5.58 -9.35 2.11
CA ALA A 25 -5.41 -7.93 1.83
C ALA A 25 -4.19 -7.33 2.55
N ASP A 26 -3.96 -7.69 3.82
CA ASP A 26 -2.77 -7.26 4.57
C ASP A 26 -1.48 -7.80 3.92
N LYS A 27 -1.46 -9.06 3.45
CA LYS A 27 -0.31 -9.63 2.72
C LYS A 27 -0.10 -8.95 1.36
N LEU A 28 -1.17 -8.71 0.61
CA LEU A 28 -1.09 -8.03 -0.69
C LEU A 28 -0.58 -6.59 -0.53
N ALA A 29 -1.04 -5.89 0.50
CA ALA A 29 -0.57 -4.55 0.83
C ALA A 29 0.92 -4.55 1.20
N GLN A 30 1.39 -5.56 1.94
CA GLN A 30 2.80 -5.72 2.28
C GLN A 30 3.66 -5.93 1.03
N GLU A 31 3.29 -6.85 0.14
CA GLU A 31 4.04 -7.07 -1.11
C GLU A 31 3.97 -5.86 -2.06
N THR A 32 2.82 -5.21 -2.15
CA THR A 32 2.64 -4.00 -2.96
C THR A 32 3.49 -2.84 -2.44
N SER A 33 3.69 -2.72 -1.12
CA SER A 33 4.59 -1.73 -0.53
C SER A 33 6.05 -1.98 -0.93
N HIS A 34 6.50 -3.24 -0.92
CA HIS A 34 7.85 -3.60 -1.38
C HIS A 34 8.05 -3.32 -2.87
N ILE A 35 7.06 -3.66 -3.71
CA ILE A 35 7.09 -3.36 -5.15
C ILE A 35 7.10 -1.84 -5.37
N GLY A 36 6.24 -1.10 -4.65
CA GLY A 36 6.15 0.35 -4.71
C GLY A 36 7.48 1.03 -4.38
N LEU A 37 8.16 0.59 -3.31
CA LEU A 37 9.49 1.07 -2.95
C LEU A 37 10.55 0.75 -4.02
N GLY A 38 10.50 -0.45 -4.62
CA GLY A 38 11.38 -0.81 -5.74
C GLY A 38 11.21 0.10 -6.95
N VAL A 39 9.97 0.40 -7.33
CA VAL A 39 9.65 1.34 -8.42
C VAL A 39 10.09 2.77 -8.08
N ALA A 40 9.92 3.20 -6.83
CA ALA A 40 10.38 4.50 -6.35
C ALA A 40 11.90 4.67 -6.45
N LEU A 41 12.67 3.67 -6.00
CA LEU A 41 14.13 3.66 -6.12
C LEU A 41 14.60 3.70 -7.58
N PHE A 42 13.91 2.95 -8.46
CA PHE A 42 14.19 2.97 -9.89
C PHE A 42 13.92 4.36 -10.51
N GLY A 43 12.79 4.99 -10.16
CA GLY A 43 12.46 6.34 -10.60
C GLY A 43 13.47 7.39 -10.13
N LEU A 44 13.97 7.27 -8.89
CA LEU A 44 15.04 8.11 -8.35
C LEU A 44 16.35 7.94 -9.11
N GLY A 45 16.71 6.69 -9.44
CA GLY A 45 17.89 6.39 -10.26
C GLY A 45 17.81 7.02 -11.66
N LEU A 46 16.67 6.87 -12.34
CA LEU A 46 16.43 7.50 -13.63
C LEU A 46 16.48 9.04 -13.56
N ALA A 47 15.88 9.64 -12.53
CA ALA A 47 15.93 11.08 -12.31
C ALA A 47 17.38 11.57 -12.10
N GLY A 48 18.20 10.82 -11.36
CA GLY A 48 19.62 11.10 -11.16
C GLY A 48 20.43 11.05 -12.46
N ILE A 49 20.17 10.05 -13.32
CA ILE A 49 20.80 9.96 -14.65
C ILE A 49 20.38 11.14 -15.54
N TYR A 50 19.09 11.50 -15.55
CA TYR A 50 18.60 12.67 -16.28
C TYR A 50 19.23 13.98 -15.80
N PHE A 51 19.47 14.09 -14.50
CA PHE A 51 20.17 15.24 -13.90
C PHE A 51 21.63 15.29 -14.34
N MET A 52 22.35 14.16 -14.33
CA MET A 52 23.73 14.08 -14.82
C MET A 52 23.85 14.40 -16.32
N LEU A 53 22.83 14.09 -17.12
CA LEU A 53 22.77 14.45 -18.54
C LEU A 53 22.51 15.94 -18.81
N GLY A 54 22.35 16.76 -17.77
CA GLY A 54 22.19 18.21 -17.89
C GLY A 54 20.91 18.67 -18.59
N LYS A 55 19.90 17.79 -18.66
CA LYS A 55 18.63 18.10 -19.35
C LYS A 55 17.85 19.14 -18.54
N GLN A 56 17.36 20.21 -19.17
CA GLN A 56 16.65 21.32 -18.48
C GLN A 56 15.43 20.87 -17.66
N ASP A 57 14.75 19.79 -18.07
CA ASP A 57 13.60 19.22 -17.34
C ASP A 57 13.98 18.30 -16.16
N ALA A 58 15.27 18.08 -15.92
CA ALA A 58 15.73 17.10 -14.94
C ALA A 58 15.36 17.49 -13.51
N ALA A 59 15.44 18.79 -13.16
CA ALA A 59 15.07 19.28 -11.84
C ALA A 59 13.58 19.02 -11.55
N THR A 60 12.70 19.28 -12.51
CA THR A 60 11.25 19.05 -12.39
C THR A 60 10.93 17.57 -12.27
N LYS A 61 11.58 16.71 -13.07
CA LYS A 61 11.41 15.25 -12.97
C LYS A 61 11.96 14.66 -11.67
N MET A 62 13.03 15.25 -11.14
CA MET A 62 13.62 14.84 -9.87
C MET A 62 12.71 15.20 -8.69
N THR A 63 12.11 16.38 -8.69
CA THR A 63 11.09 16.76 -7.69
C THR A 63 9.86 15.85 -7.76
N GLN A 64 9.39 15.51 -8.96
CA GLN A 64 8.27 14.58 -9.13
C GLN A 64 8.61 13.17 -8.63
N ALA A 65 9.81 12.66 -8.91
CA ALA A 65 10.27 11.37 -8.41
C ALA A 65 10.37 11.37 -6.87
N LEU A 66 10.95 12.43 -6.27
CA LEU A 66 11.03 12.61 -4.83
C LEU A 66 9.65 12.67 -4.17
N MET A 67 8.70 13.40 -4.77
CA MET A 67 7.32 13.44 -4.29
C MET A 67 6.66 12.06 -4.35
N GLY A 68 6.83 11.32 -5.44
CA GLY A 68 6.29 9.96 -5.56
C GLY A 68 6.82 9.02 -4.46
N VAL A 69 8.12 9.12 -4.16
CA VAL A 69 8.77 8.35 -3.08
C VAL A 69 8.22 8.75 -1.71
N LEU A 70 8.08 10.06 -1.44
CA LEU A 70 7.52 10.57 -0.18
C LEU A 70 6.09 10.06 0.06
N ILE A 71 5.24 10.05 -0.97
CA ILE A 71 3.86 9.53 -0.85
C ILE A 71 3.86 8.04 -0.52
N LEU A 72 4.72 7.25 -1.16
CA LEU A 72 4.85 5.83 -0.89
C LEU A 72 5.30 5.55 0.55
N VAL A 73 6.20 6.36 1.09
CA VAL A 73 6.66 6.26 2.49
C VAL A 73 5.62 6.78 3.48
N LEU A 74 4.78 7.74 3.09
CA LEU A 74 3.70 8.27 3.95
C LEU A 74 2.47 7.36 4.02
N SER A 75 2.26 6.51 3.01
CA SER A 75 1.12 5.60 2.90
C SER A 75 0.88 4.73 4.16
N PRO A 76 1.90 4.05 4.73
CA PRO A 76 1.74 3.29 5.98
C PRO A 76 1.30 4.15 7.16
N SER A 77 1.81 5.39 7.26
CA SER A 77 1.44 6.33 8.33
C SER A 77 -0.01 6.79 8.22
N ILE A 78 -0.50 7.03 6.99
CA ILE A 78 -1.92 7.35 6.75
C ILE A 78 -2.82 6.17 7.13
N ILE A 79 -2.46 4.96 6.73
CA ILE A 79 -3.21 3.75 7.08
C ILE A 79 -3.22 3.53 8.59
N SER A 80 -2.09 3.73 9.26
CA SER A 80 -1.99 3.60 10.72
C SER A 80 -2.80 4.67 11.45
N PHE A 81 -2.82 5.90 10.94
CA PHE A 81 -3.65 6.98 11.47
C PHE A 81 -5.14 6.66 11.36
N ILE A 82 -5.60 6.18 10.20
CA ILE A 82 -7.00 5.76 10.00
C ILE A 82 -7.36 4.59 10.92
N LYS A 83 -6.48 3.59 11.04
CA LYS A 83 -6.69 2.44 11.95
C LYS A 83 -6.70 2.85 13.42
N GLY A 84 -6.03 3.94 13.80
CA GLY A 84 -6.02 4.45 15.18
C GLY A 84 -7.25 5.30 15.54
N LEU A 85 -8.02 5.75 14.56
CA LEU A 85 -9.24 6.53 14.73
C LEU A 85 -10.53 5.68 14.77
N ALA A 86 -10.47 4.44 14.26
CA ALA A 86 -11.58 3.49 14.21
C ALA A 86 -11.54 2.49 15.37
#